data_AF-A0A940DIP6-F1
#
_entry.id   AF-A0A940DIP6-F1
#
_cell.length_a   1.000
_cell.length_b   1.000
_cell.length_c   1.000
_cell.angle_alpha   90.00
_cell.angle_beta   90.00
_cell.angle_gamma   90.00
#
_symmetry.space_group_name_H-M   'P 1'
#
loop_
_entity.id
_entity.type
_entity.pdbx_description
1 polymer ?
#
loop_
_entity_poly.entity_id
_entity_poly.type
_entity_poly.pdbx_seq_one_letter_code
_entity_poly.pdbx_strand_id
1 'polypeptide(L)' 'MANAQTKIKQTAGREQLGDFAPKFAELNDDVLFGEVWSRTDKLGLRDRSMVTITALV' A
#
# COMPACT_ATOMS: atom_id res chain seq x y z
N MET A 1 -8.03 9.41 -20.72
CA MET A 1 -7.07 8.32 -20.95
C MET A 1 -6.98 7.53 -19.65
N ALA A 2 -7.24 6.23 -19.65
CA ALA A 2 -7.17 5.43 -18.44
C ALA A 2 -5.69 5.39 -17.98
N ASN A 3 -5.39 5.98 -16.83
CA ASN A 3 -4.06 5.83 -16.21
C ASN A 3 -3.86 4.34 -15.92
N ALA A 4 -2.86 3.73 -16.54
CA ALA A 4 -2.46 2.37 -16.22
C ALA A 4 -2.13 2.31 -14.72
N GLN A 5 -2.81 1.43 -13.97
CA GLN A 5 -2.48 1.16 -12.57
C GLN A 5 -1.09 0.53 -12.52
N THR A 6 -0.08 1.28 -12.09
CA THR A 6 1.22 0.70 -11.77
C THR A 6 1.12 0.05 -10.40
N LYS A 7 1.23 -1.29 -10.37
CA LYS A 7 1.27 -2.05 -9.11
C LYS A 7 2.52 -1.67 -8.31
N ILE A 8 2.32 -1.10 -7.13
CA ILE A 8 3.39 -0.84 -6.17
C ILE A 8 3.83 -2.18 -5.59
N LYS A 9 5.12 -2.48 -5.70
CA LYS A 9 5.73 -3.65 -5.09
C LYS A 9 6.50 -3.20 -3.85
N GLN A 10 6.07 -3.68 -2.69
CA GLN A 10 6.71 -3.47 -1.40
C GLN A 10 7.05 -4.84 -0.79
N THR A 11 8.21 -4.96 -0.15
CA THR A 11 8.68 -6.20 0.49
C THR A 11 9.08 -6.03 1.96
N ALA A 12 9.06 -4.78 2.46
CA ALA A 12 9.47 -4.46 3.83
C ALA A 12 8.66 -5.22 4.88
N GLY A 13 7.37 -5.50 4.64
CA GLY A 13 6.54 -6.27 5.56
C GLY A 13 7.10 -7.67 5.77
N ARG A 14 7.34 -8.40 4.69
CA ARG A 14 7.94 -9.75 4.75
C ARG A 14 9.38 -9.74 5.23
N GLU A 15 10.19 -8.80 4.80
CA GLU A 15 11.62 -8.74 5.16
C GLU A 15 11.83 -8.44 6.65
N GLN A 16 11.00 -7.58 7.25
CA GLN A 16 11.22 -7.09 8.62
C GLN A 16 10.30 -7.74 9.64
N LEU A 17 9.08 -8.09 9.23
CA LEU A 17 8.02 -8.58 10.12
C LEU A 17 7.53 -9.98 9.77
N GLY A 18 8.12 -10.63 8.76
CA GLY A 18 7.69 -11.96 8.28
C GLY A 18 7.67 -13.03 9.36
N ASP A 19 8.75 -13.11 10.15
CA ASP A 19 8.87 -14.14 11.21
C ASP A 19 8.07 -13.79 12.47
N PHE A 20 7.97 -12.49 12.80
CA PHE A 20 7.30 -12.01 13.99
C PHE A 20 5.77 -11.97 13.83
N ALA A 21 5.30 -11.50 12.68
CA ALA A 21 3.90 -11.28 12.37
C ALA A 21 3.60 -11.61 10.90
N PRO A 22 3.64 -12.90 10.51
CA PRO A 22 3.56 -13.34 9.11
C PRO A 22 2.31 -12.85 8.38
N LYS A 23 1.16 -12.82 9.06
CA LYS A 23 -0.07 -12.30 8.43
C LYS A 23 -0.04 -10.78 8.24
N PHE A 24 0.57 -10.05 9.17
CA PHE A 24 0.72 -8.60 9.02
C PHE A 24 1.66 -8.27 7.86
N ALA A 25 2.77 -8.99 7.75
CA ALA A 25 3.70 -8.88 6.63
C ALA A 25 3.02 -9.12 5.26
N GLU A 26 2.20 -10.19 5.16
CA GLU A 26 1.41 -10.47 3.97
C GLU A 26 0.43 -9.33 3.64
N LEU A 27 -0.35 -8.88 4.62
CA LEU A 27 -1.34 -7.81 4.43
C LEU A 27 -0.68 -6.46 4.06
N ASN A 28 0.47 -6.14 4.63
CA ASN A 28 1.21 -4.93 4.31
C ASN A 28 1.64 -4.92 2.83
N ASP A 29 2.32 -5.97 2.41
CA ASP A 29 2.95 -6.00 1.09
C ASP A 29 1.92 -6.23 -0.03
N ASP A 30 0.99 -7.18 0.16
CA ASP A 30 0.08 -7.60 -0.91
C ASP A 30 -1.19 -6.76 -0.95
N VAL A 31 -1.77 -6.45 0.21
CA VAL A 31 -3.07 -5.79 0.27
C VAL A 31 -2.89 -4.27 0.38
N LEU A 32 -2.19 -3.77 1.39
CA LEU A 32 -2.03 -2.33 1.59
C LEU A 32 -1.31 -1.72 0.38
N PHE A 33 -0.11 -2.19 0.05
CA PHE A 33 0.64 -1.62 -1.08
C PHE A 33 0.29 -2.25 -2.43
N GLY A 34 0.18 -3.58 -2.49
CA GLY A 34 -0.09 -4.31 -3.73
C GLY A 34 -1.48 -4.11 -4.33
N GLU A 35 -2.48 -3.71 -3.53
CA GLU A 35 -3.84 -3.45 -4.00
C GLU A 35 -4.34 -2.04 -3.65
N VAL A 36 -4.38 -1.70 -2.36
CA VAL A 36 -5.06 -0.48 -1.89
C VAL A 36 -4.36 0.77 -2.42
N TRP A 37 -3.05 0.90 -2.23
CA TRP A 37 -2.26 2.04 -2.72
C TRP A 37 -2.04 2.00 -4.24
N SER A 38 -2.07 0.82 -4.85
CA SER A 38 -1.94 0.63 -6.30
C SER A 38 -3.18 1.09 -7.09
N ARG A 39 -4.34 1.28 -6.43
CA ARG A 39 -5.60 1.78 -7.05
C ARG A 39 -5.57 3.29 -7.32
N THR A 40 -4.61 3.74 -8.13
CA THR A 40 -4.38 5.17 -8.45
C THR A 40 -5.39 5.75 -9.45
N ASP A 41 -6.17 4.90 -10.12
CA ASP A 41 -7.29 5.28 -10.99
C ASP A 41 -8.52 5.82 -10.22
N LYS A 42 -8.66 5.47 -8.94
CA LYS A 42 -9.76 5.92 -8.07
C LYS A 42 -9.41 7.15 -7.24
N LEU A 43 -8.19 7.20 -6.73
CA LEU A 43 -7.66 8.32 -5.96
C LEU A 43 -6.14 8.37 -6.16
N GLY A 44 -5.63 9.53 -6.57
CA GLY A 44 -4.21 9.70 -6.83
C GLY A 44 -3.35 9.53 -5.58
N LEU A 45 -2.06 9.23 -5.75
CA LEU A 45 -1.13 9.02 -4.64
C LEU A 45 -1.02 10.24 -3.72
N ARG A 46 -1.04 11.45 -4.28
CA ARG A 46 -1.00 12.70 -3.49
C ARG A 46 -2.17 12.77 -2.51
N ASP A 47 -3.39 12.56 -3.00
CA ASP A 47 -4.59 12.72 -2.17
C ASP A 47 -4.73 11.56 -1.18
N ARG A 48 -4.29 10.35 -1.55
CA ARG A 48 -4.15 9.23 -0.61
C ARG A 48 -3.19 9.57 0.53
N SER A 49 -2.01 10.09 0.22
CA SER A 49 -1.05 10.52 1.25
C SER A 49 -1.64 11.58 2.17
N MET A 50 -2.35 12.57 1.63
CA MET A 50 -3.03 13.60 2.45
C MET A 50 -4.03 12.95 3.43
N VAL A 51 -4.93 12.09 2.94
CA VAL A 51 -5.93 11.41 3.78
C VAL A 51 -5.26 10.53 4.85
N THR A 52 -4.21 9.78 4.49
CA THR A 52 -3.47 8.95 5.44
C THR A 52 -2.81 9.80 6.52
N ILE A 53 -2.14 10.89 6.16
CA ILE A 53 -1.50 11.79 7.15
C ILE A 53 -2.56 12.39 8.07
N THR A 54 -3.70 12.85 7.53
CA THR A 54 -4.80 13.36 8.35
C THR A 54 -5.38 12.30 9.29
N ALA A 55 -5.39 11.02 8.92
CA ALA A 55 -5.87 9.94 9.78
C ALA A 55 -4.87 9.53 10.88
N LEU A 56 -3.60 9.92 10.77
CA LEU A 56 -2.53 9.58 11.73
C LEU A 56 -2.34 10.64 12.83
N VAL A 57 -2.96 11.82 12.69
CA VAL A 57 -2.94 12.92 13.67
C VAL A 57 -4.25 12.92 14.44
#